data_AF-A0A420SIU8-F1
#
_entry.id   AF-A0A420SIU8-F1
#
_cell.length_a   1.000
_cell.length_b   1.000
_cell.length_c   1.000
_cell.angle_alpha   90.00
_cell.angle_beta   90.00
_cell.angle_gamma   90.00
#
_symmetry.space_group_name_H-M   'P 1'
#
loop_
_entity.id
_entity.type
_entity.pdbx_description
1 polymer ?
#
loop_
_entity_poly.entity_id
_entity_poly.type
_entity_poly.pdbx_seq_one_letter_code
_entity_poly.pdbx_strand_id
1 'polypeptide(L)'
;MSSTSSCPALVMGGAGFSYQLNPNPESLPIVDILLRAFELGVRTIDTSPYYEPSEQLMGAALSDPRIQSRYQRSDYELMTKVGRIKENEFNYSPDWIRKSVARSLERFGTTYLDVVFCHDVEYVSLDEAVTAVGVLLDFQRAGVILRVGISGYDIDVLAEVASLAQKKYGHPVDVVQTWAQLTLQNTQAETRGFNRFRAAGVNSVFCSSPLAVGLLRTGGIPLGLTGDWHPAPQGLRAAAAEAAEWMDKHGGEESLCSLAMQYAVVKAKQNCTPSFSVSTITGISNLSDLEQNVFAAKRVLKAAGDSESLLDYTELDSQSVESRLALCERVRLMLGEWLDYDFTGKKPKTLDGESAREVKMPGAVNIAAADDRDLKQSAAVGVLV
;
A
#
# COMPACT_ATOMS: atom_id res chain seq x y z
N MET A 1 29.01 -8.77 -6.59
CA MET A 1 28.77 -7.61 -7.48
C MET A 1 27.34 -7.20 -7.23
N SER A 2 27.14 -6.05 -6.60
CA SER A 2 25.84 -5.55 -6.13
C SER A 2 24.92 -5.37 -7.34
N SER A 3 23.87 -6.16 -7.44
CA SER A 3 22.78 -5.88 -8.38
C SER A 3 22.24 -4.51 -8.00
N THR A 4 22.14 -3.62 -8.97
CA THR A 4 21.30 -2.43 -8.86
C THR A 4 19.90 -2.93 -8.55
N SER A 5 19.39 -2.70 -7.33
CA SER A 5 18.03 -3.03 -6.96
C SER A 5 17.11 -2.29 -7.94
N SER A 6 16.55 -3.03 -8.90
CA SER A 6 15.61 -2.48 -9.87
C SER A 6 14.39 -1.99 -9.10
N CYS A 7 13.90 -0.79 -9.43
CA CYS A 7 12.65 -0.28 -8.88
C CYS A 7 11.52 -1.22 -9.32
N PRO A 8 10.89 -2.00 -8.41
CA PRO A 8 9.81 -2.88 -8.81
C PRO A 8 8.65 -2.04 -9.32
N ALA A 9 8.04 -2.43 -10.44
CA ALA A 9 6.82 -1.77 -10.89
C ALA A 9 5.69 -1.97 -9.85
N LEU A 10 5.55 -3.21 -9.38
CA LEU A 10 4.55 -3.62 -8.41
C LEU A 10 5.17 -4.27 -7.18
N VAL A 11 4.55 -4.00 -6.04
CA VAL A 11 4.81 -4.63 -4.75
C VAL A 11 3.52 -5.29 -4.27
N MET A 12 3.62 -6.52 -3.78
CA MET A 12 2.51 -7.24 -3.17
C MET A 12 2.24 -6.69 -1.77
N GLY A 13 1.10 -6.02 -1.58
CA GLY A 13 0.62 -5.55 -0.28
C GLY A 13 -0.12 -6.65 0.48
N GLY A 14 0.32 -6.88 1.72
CA GLY A 14 -0.11 -7.99 2.56
C GLY A 14 -1.29 -7.71 3.49
N ALA A 15 -1.90 -6.51 3.43
CA ALA A 15 -3.06 -6.17 4.24
C ALA A 15 -4.27 -7.08 3.96
N GLY A 16 -4.39 -7.63 2.75
CA GLY A 16 -5.44 -8.58 2.37
C GLY A 16 -5.37 -9.94 3.11
N PHE A 17 -4.21 -10.24 3.73
CA PHE A 17 -4.00 -11.44 4.55
C PHE A 17 -4.20 -11.16 6.05
N SER A 18 -4.94 -10.10 6.40
CA SER A 18 -5.23 -9.72 7.79
C SER A 18 -6.70 -9.90 8.14
N TYR A 19 -6.99 -10.02 9.45
CA TYR A 19 -8.37 -10.06 9.94
C TYR A 19 -9.16 -8.78 9.66
N GLN A 20 -8.47 -7.68 9.34
CA GLN A 20 -9.10 -6.39 9.03
C GLN A 20 -9.86 -6.44 7.71
N LEU A 21 -9.33 -7.18 6.74
CA LEU A 21 -9.86 -7.27 5.37
C LEU A 21 -10.39 -8.66 5.00
N ASN A 22 -10.05 -9.68 5.78
CA ASN A 22 -10.49 -11.05 5.54
C ASN A 22 -10.92 -11.72 6.87
N PRO A 23 -12.12 -12.30 6.98
CA PRO A 23 -12.55 -12.99 8.20
C PRO A 23 -11.79 -14.29 8.50
N ASN A 24 -11.14 -14.89 7.51
CA ASN A 24 -10.44 -16.17 7.64
C ASN A 24 -9.16 -16.20 6.77
N PRO A 25 -8.18 -15.32 7.04
CA PRO A 25 -6.96 -15.21 6.23
C PRO A 25 -6.14 -16.49 6.21
N GLU A 26 -6.25 -17.36 7.21
CA GLU A 26 -5.58 -18.66 7.30
C GLU A 26 -6.05 -19.65 6.22
N SER A 27 -7.26 -19.46 5.69
CA SER A 27 -7.80 -20.30 4.62
C SER A 27 -7.29 -19.94 3.23
N LEU A 28 -6.57 -18.82 3.09
CA LEU A 28 -6.11 -18.35 1.80
C LEU A 28 -4.94 -19.20 1.28
N PRO A 29 -4.88 -19.46 -0.05
CA PRO A 29 -3.80 -20.25 -0.65
C PRO A 29 -2.52 -19.42 -0.83
N ILE A 30 -1.95 -18.92 0.28
CA ILE A 30 -0.87 -17.93 0.27
C ILE A 30 0.39 -18.44 -0.42
N VAL A 31 0.73 -19.73 -0.26
CA VAL A 31 1.87 -20.34 -0.96
C VAL A 31 1.68 -20.28 -2.47
N ASP A 32 0.49 -20.60 -2.97
CA ASP A 32 0.20 -20.59 -4.41
C ASP A 32 0.19 -19.15 -4.95
N ILE A 33 -0.32 -18.19 -4.17
CA ILE A 33 -0.26 -16.75 -4.49
C ILE A 33 1.19 -16.28 -4.59
N LEU A 34 2.06 -16.64 -3.64
CA LEU A 34 3.48 -16.26 -3.66
C LEU A 34 4.24 -16.90 -4.82
N LEU A 35 4.02 -18.19 -5.07
CA LEU A 35 4.61 -18.88 -6.23
C LEU A 35 4.23 -18.16 -7.52
N ARG A 36 2.94 -17.87 -7.70
CA ARG A 36 2.46 -17.17 -8.88
C ARG A 36 3.03 -15.76 -8.99
N ALA A 37 3.12 -15.03 -7.88
CA ALA A 37 3.68 -13.68 -7.88
C ALA A 37 5.14 -13.68 -8.29
N PHE A 38 5.94 -14.59 -7.75
CA PHE A 38 7.36 -14.69 -8.05
C PHE A 38 7.63 -15.16 -9.48
N GLU A 39 6.78 -16.02 -10.03
CA GLU A 39 6.77 -16.40 -11.45
C GLU A 39 6.46 -15.23 -12.37
N LEU A 40 5.48 -14.40 -11.99
CA LEU A 40 5.11 -13.20 -12.72
C LEU A 40 6.08 -12.02 -12.49
N GLY A 41 7.13 -12.19 -11.69
CA GLY A 41 8.14 -11.16 -11.44
C GLY A 41 7.80 -10.15 -10.33
N VAL A 42 6.72 -10.36 -9.56
CA VAL A 42 6.38 -9.55 -8.38
C VAL A 42 7.06 -10.15 -7.16
N ARG A 43 8.27 -9.65 -6.83
CA ARG A 43 9.14 -10.22 -5.78
C ARG A 43 9.38 -9.33 -4.57
N THR A 44 8.63 -8.24 -4.43
CA THR A 44 8.67 -7.39 -3.24
C THR A 44 7.35 -7.53 -2.50
N ILE A 45 7.43 -7.80 -1.20
CA ILE A 45 6.28 -8.01 -0.32
C ILE A 45 6.27 -6.89 0.72
N ASP A 46 5.15 -6.19 0.85
CA ASP A 46 4.88 -5.22 1.91
C ASP A 46 3.88 -5.77 2.92
N THR A 47 4.21 -5.79 4.20
CA THR A 47 3.26 -6.15 5.26
C THR A 47 3.51 -5.35 6.54
N SER A 48 2.94 -5.75 7.68
CA SER A 48 3.12 -5.09 8.97
C SER A 48 2.73 -6.02 10.11
N PRO A 49 3.35 -5.90 11.30
CA PRO A 49 2.87 -6.55 12.52
C PRO A 49 1.42 -6.15 12.87
N TYR A 50 0.99 -4.95 12.47
CA TYR A 50 -0.39 -4.47 12.66
C TYR A 50 -1.41 -5.26 11.82
N TYR A 51 -0.99 -5.80 10.67
CA TYR A 51 -1.84 -6.56 9.77
C TYR A 51 -2.00 -8.00 10.24
N GLU A 52 -2.36 -8.23 11.50
CA GLU A 52 -2.43 -9.58 12.06
C GLU A 52 -3.44 -10.46 11.29
N PRO A 53 -3.08 -11.71 10.90
CA PRO A 53 -1.83 -12.46 11.11
C PRO A 53 -0.88 -12.49 9.89
N SER A 54 -0.88 -11.46 9.04
CA SER A 54 -0.21 -11.40 7.74
C SER A 54 1.29 -11.74 7.78
N GLU A 55 2.08 -11.21 8.72
CA GLU A 55 3.52 -11.56 8.83
C GLU A 55 3.72 -13.05 9.11
N GLN A 56 2.93 -13.63 10.01
CA GLN A 56 3.02 -15.05 10.37
C GLN A 56 2.65 -15.93 9.18
N LEU A 57 1.56 -15.59 8.49
CA LEU A 57 1.11 -16.34 7.33
C LEU A 57 2.10 -16.24 6.16
N MET A 58 2.62 -15.05 5.90
CA MET A 58 3.63 -14.81 4.87
C MET A 58 4.94 -15.55 5.19
N GLY A 59 5.41 -15.47 6.44
CA GLY A 59 6.63 -16.17 6.88
C GLY A 59 6.51 -17.69 6.82
N ALA A 60 5.35 -18.24 7.21
CA ALA A 60 5.04 -19.66 7.07
C ALA A 60 5.03 -20.09 5.59
N ALA A 61 4.40 -19.29 4.72
CA ALA A 61 4.34 -19.58 3.29
C ALA A 61 5.72 -19.52 2.62
N LEU A 62 6.54 -18.52 2.94
CA LEU A 62 7.93 -18.39 2.43
C LEU A 62 8.84 -19.53 2.91
N SER A 63 8.47 -20.21 4.01
CA SER A 63 9.16 -21.40 4.52
C SER A 63 8.68 -22.71 3.87
N ASP A 64 7.64 -22.67 3.02
CA ASP A 64 7.15 -23.85 2.31
C ASP A 64 8.24 -24.38 1.34
N PRO A 65 8.53 -25.69 1.33
CA PRO A 65 9.54 -26.27 0.45
C PRO A 65 9.36 -25.97 -1.04
N ARG A 66 8.12 -25.74 -1.49
CA ARG A 66 7.81 -25.37 -2.88
C ARG A 66 8.39 -24.00 -3.25
N ILE A 67 8.43 -23.06 -2.31
CA ILE A 67 9.07 -21.75 -2.50
C ILE A 67 10.58 -21.88 -2.33
N GLN A 68 11.04 -22.48 -1.24
CA GLN A 68 12.47 -22.56 -0.92
C GLN A 68 13.30 -23.34 -1.96
N SER A 69 12.70 -24.29 -2.66
CA SER A 69 13.36 -25.04 -3.74
C SER A 69 13.58 -24.22 -5.02
N ARG A 70 12.92 -23.07 -5.17
CA ARG A 70 12.95 -22.23 -6.38
C ARG A 70 13.52 -20.84 -6.13
N TYR A 71 13.39 -20.32 -4.92
CA TYR A 71 13.75 -18.96 -4.56
C TYR A 71 14.54 -18.94 -3.26
N GLN A 72 15.71 -18.32 -3.30
CA GLN A 72 16.53 -18.00 -2.14
C GLN A 72 16.00 -16.73 -1.47
N ARG A 73 16.36 -16.52 -0.20
CA ARG A 73 15.96 -15.32 0.55
C ARG A 73 16.36 -14.01 -0.16
N SER A 74 17.46 -14.02 -0.91
CA SER A 74 17.94 -12.86 -1.69
C SER A 74 17.21 -12.64 -3.02
N ASP A 75 16.32 -13.55 -3.43
CA ASP A 75 15.57 -13.43 -4.69
C ASP A 75 14.32 -12.55 -4.55
N TYR A 76 13.94 -12.17 -3.31
CA TYR A 76 12.78 -11.36 -2.99
C TYR A 76 13.08 -10.38 -1.86
N GLU A 77 12.28 -9.31 -1.78
CA GLU A 77 12.38 -8.27 -0.76
C GLU A 77 11.20 -8.36 0.22
N LEU A 78 11.51 -8.27 1.53
CA LEU A 78 10.55 -8.19 2.62
C LEU A 78 10.55 -6.79 3.23
N MET A 79 9.42 -6.12 3.09
CA MET A 79 9.13 -4.84 3.70
C MET A 79 8.12 -5.02 4.82
N THR A 80 8.46 -4.51 6.00
CA THR A 80 7.56 -4.54 7.16
C THR A 80 7.63 -3.22 7.93
N LYS A 81 6.92 -3.12 9.05
CA LYS A 81 6.75 -1.87 9.77
C LYS A 81 6.85 -2.03 11.28
N VAL A 82 7.01 -0.93 11.98
CA VAL A 82 7.07 -0.83 13.45
C VAL A 82 6.24 0.36 13.93
N GLY A 83 6.05 0.49 15.25
CA GLY A 83 5.38 1.64 15.85
C GLY A 83 3.88 1.42 16.06
N ARG A 84 3.11 1.21 15.00
CA ARG A 84 1.67 0.92 15.09
C ARG A 84 1.41 -0.52 15.58
N ILE A 85 0.63 -0.67 16.65
CA ILE A 85 0.29 -1.95 17.27
C ILE A 85 -1.13 -2.37 16.91
N LYS A 86 -2.09 -1.45 17.05
CA LYS A 86 -3.51 -1.62 16.72
C LYS A 86 -4.05 -0.32 16.11
N GLU A 87 -5.33 -0.29 15.79
CA GLU A 87 -5.98 0.84 15.11
C GLU A 87 -5.65 2.19 15.78
N ASN A 88 -5.80 2.25 17.11
CA ASN A 88 -5.58 3.46 17.93
C ASN A 88 -4.45 3.27 18.97
N GLU A 89 -3.54 2.32 18.76
CA GLU A 89 -2.47 2.00 19.71
C GLU A 89 -1.11 2.06 19.00
N PHE A 90 -0.26 2.99 19.48
CA PHE A 90 1.06 3.26 18.92
C PHE A 90 2.11 3.24 20.03
N ASN A 91 3.27 2.65 19.76
CA ASN A 91 4.41 2.69 20.65
C ASN A 91 5.69 2.88 19.85
N TYR A 92 6.24 4.08 19.93
CA TYR A 92 7.46 4.47 19.22
C TYR A 92 8.70 4.47 20.14
N SER A 93 8.57 3.95 21.37
CA SER A 93 9.70 3.86 22.29
C SER A 93 10.82 2.98 21.72
N PRO A 94 12.10 3.33 21.94
CA PRO A 94 13.22 2.55 21.42
C PRO A 94 13.16 1.06 21.76
N ASP A 95 12.69 0.71 22.96
CA ASP A 95 12.57 -0.68 23.39
C ASP A 95 11.48 -1.44 22.64
N TRP A 96 10.34 -0.79 22.34
CA TRP A 96 9.30 -1.41 21.53
C TRP A 96 9.76 -1.59 20.08
N ILE A 97 10.43 -0.59 19.49
CA ILE A 97 10.95 -0.69 18.13
C ILE A 97 11.90 -1.89 18.01
N ARG A 98 12.85 -2.05 18.94
CA ARG A 98 13.76 -3.21 18.97
C ARG A 98 13.02 -4.54 19.08
N LYS A 99 12.04 -4.63 19.98
CA LYS A 99 11.20 -5.84 20.15
C LYS A 99 10.39 -6.14 18.89
N SER A 100 9.85 -5.12 18.23
CA SER A 100 9.05 -5.28 17.03
C SER A 100 9.89 -5.79 15.86
N VAL A 101 11.10 -5.25 15.66
CA VAL A 101 12.05 -5.75 14.63
C VAL A 101 12.40 -7.22 14.90
N ALA A 102 12.76 -7.57 16.14
CA ALA A 102 13.08 -8.94 16.52
C ALA A 102 11.91 -9.91 16.25
N ARG A 103 10.69 -9.49 16.58
CA ARG A 103 9.48 -10.28 16.32
C ARG A 103 9.23 -10.50 14.82
N SER A 104 9.42 -9.49 13.98
CA SER A 104 9.27 -9.65 12.52
C SER A 104 10.32 -10.62 11.96
N LEU A 105 11.58 -10.52 12.39
CA LEU A 105 12.65 -11.45 11.99
C LEU A 105 12.31 -12.90 12.35
N GLU A 106 11.78 -13.13 13.56
CA GLU A 106 11.31 -14.44 14.01
C GLU A 106 10.16 -14.96 13.15
N ARG A 107 9.12 -14.13 12.92
CA ARG A 107 7.95 -14.50 12.11
C ARG A 107 8.32 -14.89 10.68
N PHE A 108 9.28 -14.20 10.08
CA PHE A 108 9.79 -14.51 8.75
C PHE A 108 10.87 -15.59 8.72
N GLY A 109 11.37 -16.04 9.88
CA GLY A 109 12.46 -17.02 9.95
C GLY A 109 13.74 -16.54 9.25
N THR A 110 14.06 -15.25 9.34
CA THR A 110 15.20 -14.64 8.63
C THR A 110 16.08 -13.79 9.55
N THR A 111 17.29 -13.50 9.11
CA THR A 111 18.27 -12.71 9.87
C THR A 111 18.32 -11.23 9.46
N TYR A 112 17.63 -10.86 8.38
CA TYR A 112 17.56 -9.48 7.91
C TYR A 112 16.22 -9.15 7.23
N LEU A 113 15.86 -7.86 7.27
CA LEU A 113 14.71 -7.27 6.59
C LEU A 113 15.19 -6.28 5.53
N ASP A 114 14.56 -6.29 4.35
CA ASP A 114 14.97 -5.40 3.25
C ASP A 114 14.55 -3.96 3.51
N VAL A 115 13.35 -3.77 4.09
CA VAL A 115 12.83 -2.46 4.47
C VAL A 115 12.08 -2.55 5.79
N VAL A 116 12.31 -1.59 6.68
CA VAL A 116 11.43 -1.38 7.85
C VAL A 116 10.97 0.06 7.91
N PHE A 117 9.65 0.26 7.92
CA PHE A 117 9.02 1.57 8.05
C PHE A 117 8.59 1.86 9.49
N CYS A 118 8.72 3.10 9.94
CA CYS A 118 7.89 3.60 11.04
C CYS A 118 6.47 3.85 10.51
N HIS A 119 5.46 3.16 11.08
CA HIS A 119 4.10 3.07 10.52
C HIS A 119 3.18 4.20 11.00
N ASP A 120 2.65 4.98 10.06
CA ASP A 120 1.69 6.07 10.26
C ASP A 120 2.21 7.11 11.27
N VAL A 121 3.32 7.74 10.86
CA VAL A 121 4.06 8.70 11.70
C VAL A 121 3.25 9.94 12.09
N GLU A 122 2.12 10.21 11.42
CA GLU A 122 1.21 11.31 11.74
C GLU A 122 0.38 11.11 13.01
N TYR A 123 0.35 9.91 13.59
CA TYR A 123 -0.40 9.62 14.82
C TYR A 123 0.45 9.77 16.10
N VAL A 124 1.72 10.15 15.97
CA VAL A 124 2.63 10.37 17.10
C VAL A 124 3.31 11.72 16.96
N SER A 125 4.05 12.15 17.99
CA SER A 125 4.83 13.38 17.87
C SER A 125 5.98 13.22 16.88
N LEU A 126 6.39 14.34 16.25
CA LEU A 126 7.55 14.36 15.34
C LEU A 126 8.82 13.82 16.03
N ASP A 127 9.03 14.13 17.31
CA ASP A 127 10.21 13.65 18.04
C ASP A 127 10.17 12.14 18.31
N GLU A 128 8.99 11.57 18.59
CA GLU A 128 8.83 10.11 18.71
C GLU A 128 9.12 9.42 17.38
N ALA A 129 8.54 9.91 16.27
CA ALA A 129 8.78 9.37 14.93
C ALA A 129 10.26 9.43 14.55
N VAL A 130 10.90 10.60 14.71
CA VAL A 130 12.32 10.79 14.41
C VAL A 130 13.20 9.91 15.32
N THR A 131 12.86 9.78 16.59
CA THR A 131 13.61 8.93 17.54
C THR A 131 13.52 7.45 17.15
N ALA A 132 12.35 6.97 16.73
CA ALA A 132 12.19 5.60 16.22
C ALA A 132 13.01 5.35 14.94
N VAL A 133 13.07 6.33 14.02
CA VAL A 133 13.95 6.26 12.85
C VAL A 133 15.42 6.07 13.27
N GLY A 134 15.88 6.81 14.27
CA GLY A 134 17.24 6.64 14.82
C GLY A 134 17.54 5.20 15.25
N VAL A 135 16.58 4.53 15.90
CA VAL A 135 16.72 3.13 16.32
C VAL A 135 16.79 2.19 15.11
N LEU A 136 16.00 2.43 14.07
CA LEU A 136 16.09 1.65 12.83
C LEU A 136 17.42 1.87 12.10
N LEU A 137 17.97 3.08 12.13
CA LEU A 137 19.31 3.37 11.59
C LEU A 137 20.41 2.60 12.35
N ASP A 138 20.25 2.34 13.65
CA ASP A 138 21.17 1.48 14.40
C ASP A 138 21.17 0.04 13.86
N PHE A 139 19.98 -0.52 13.61
CA PHE A 139 19.83 -1.83 12.97
C PHE A 139 20.37 -1.86 11.54
N GLN A 140 20.22 -0.76 10.81
CA GLN A 140 20.79 -0.62 9.46
C GLN A 140 22.31 -0.67 9.48
N ARG A 141 22.95 0.06 10.40
CA ARG A 141 24.41 -0.01 10.60
C ARG A 141 24.88 -1.39 11.03
N ALA A 142 24.05 -2.16 11.72
CA ALA A 142 24.32 -3.55 12.08
C ALA A 142 24.04 -4.57 10.95
N GLY A 143 23.49 -4.14 9.81
CA GLY A 143 23.15 -5.01 8.67
C GLY A 143 21.89 -5.87 8.86
N VAL A 144 21.12 -5.62 9.92
CA VAL A 144 19.86 -6.34 10.20
C VAL A 144 18.70 -5.79 9.37
N ILE A 145 18.76 -4.51 9.02
CA ILE A 145 17.80 -3.84 8.14
C ILE A 145 18.60 -3.25 6.96
N LEU A 146 18.15 -3.43 5.73
CA LEU A 146 18.90 -2.88 4.58
C LEU A 146 18.51 -1.43 4.30
N ARG A 147 17.22 -1.09 4.40
CA ARG A 147 16.69 0.26 4.19
C ARG A 147 15.72 0.67 5.29
N VAL A 148 15.83 1.92 5.74
CA VAL A 148 14.96 2.51 6.76
C VAL A 148 13.97 3.45 6.11
N GLY A 149 12.71 3.38 6.53
CA GLY A 149 11.67 4.24 6.01
C GLY A 149 10.66 4.75 7.01
N ILE A 150 9.75 5.57 6.51
CA ILE A 150 8.56 6.05 7.21
C ILE A 150 7.35 5.87 6.30
N SER A 151 6.17 5.62 6.87
CA SER A 151 4.92 5.50 6.12
C SER A 151 3.82 6.34 6.74
N GLY A 152 2.83 6.72 5.93
CA GLY A 152 1.67 7.47 6.39
C GLY A 152 0.83 8.04 5.26
N TYR A 153 -0.18 8.80 5.64
CA TYR A 153 -1.09 9.51 4.74
C TYR A 153 -0.69 10.97 4.54
N ASP A 154 -0.40 11.72 5.60
CA ASP A 154 -0.13 13.16 5.52
C ASP A 154 1.26 13.44 4.91
N ILE A 155 1.28 13.96 3.67
CA ILE A 155 2.49 14.32 2.92
C ILE A 155 3.32 15.38 3.66
N ASP A 156 2.68 16.31 4.38
CA ASP A 156 3.38 17.36 5.12
C ASP A 156 4.17 16.76 6.28
N VAL A 157 3.53 15.88 7.05
CA VAL A 157 4.17 15.18 8.18
C VAL A 157 5.28 14.26 7.69
N LEU A 158 5.05 13.48 6.64
CA LEU A 158 6.08 12.59 6.07
C LEU A 158 7.33 13.37 5.66
N ALA A 159 7.15 14.49 4.95
CA ALA A 159 8.28 15.31 4.52
C ALA A 159 9.02 15.95 5.71
N GLU A 160 8.29 16.37 6.74
CA GLU A 160 8.88 16.96 7.94
C GLU A 160 9.67 15.92 8.75
N VAL A 161 9.13 14.74 8.99
CA VAL A 161 9.84 13.64 9.68
C VAL A 161 11.11 13.25 8.91
N ALA A 162 11.02 13.09 7.57
CA ALA A 162 12.19 12.77 6.75
C ALA A 162 13.30 13.83 6.86
N SER A 163 12.93 15.11 6.80
CA SER A 163 13.89 16.23 6.92
C SER A 163 14.50 16.32 8.31
N LEU A 164 13.70 16.15 9.37
CA LEU A 164 14.17 16.18 10.75
C LEU A 164 15.08 14.99 11.06
N ALA A 165 14.77 13.79 10.56
CA ALA A 165 15.63 12.62 10.71
C ALA A 165 16.99 12.84 10.02
N GLN A 166 16.99 13.33 8.78
CA GLN A 166 18.22 13.68 8.07
C GLN A 166 19.04 14.70 8.87
N LYS A 167 18.41 15.75 9.39
CA LYS A 167 19.08 16.80 10.18
C LYS A 167 19.64 16.27 11.51
N LYS A 168 18.90 15.42 12.22
CA LYS A 168 19.27 14.91 13.55
C LYS A 168 20.40 13.87 13.47
N TYR A 169 20.36 12.99 12.46
CA TYR A 169 21.29 11.85 12.36
C TYR A 169 22.35 12.00 11.27
N GLY A 170 22.26 13.03 10.41
CA GLY A 170 23.14 13.18 9.25
C GLY A 170 22.93 12.10 8.18
N HIS A 171 21.85 11.31 8.29
CA HIS A 171 21.52 10.22 7.39
C HIS A 171 20.03 10.33 7.03
N PRO A 172 19.66 10.47 5.75
CA PRO A 172 18.26 10.49 5.34
C PRO A 172 17.63 9.11 5.57
N VAL A 173 16.29 9.07 5.71
CA VAL A 173 15.58 7.80 5.50
C VAL A 173 15.71 7.41 4.03
N ASP A 174 15.89 6.12 3.75
CA ASP A 174 16.07 5.64 2.38
C ASP A 174 14.77 5.75 1.59
N VAL A 175 13.65 5.39 2.24
CA VAL A 175 12.38 5.16 1.58
C VAL A 175 11.20 5.81 2.31
N VAL A 176 10.21 6.28 1.56
CA VAL A 176 8.92 6.77 2.09
C VAL A 176 7.79 5.94 1.49
N GLN A 177 6.83 5.50 2.30
CA GLN A 177 5.59 4.93 1.81
C GLN A 177 4.44 5.93 1.97
N THR A 178 3.75 6.25 0.89
CA THR A 178 2.52 7.07 0.92
C THR A 178 1.29 6.20 0.77
N TRP A 179 0.20 6.55 1.44
CA TRP A 179 -1.08 5.83 1.35
C TRP A 179 -2.11 6.62 0.54
N ALA A 180 -2.58 6.08 -0.60
CA ALA A 180 -3.62 6.68 -1.45
C ALA A 180 -3.34 8.13 -1.95
N GLN A 181 -2.06 8.52 -2.08
CA GLN A 181 -1.63 9.86 -2.52
C GLN A 181 -1.16 9.93 -3.99
N LEU A 182 -1.11 8.79 -4.70
CA LEU A 182 -0.79 8.69 -6.13
C LEU A 182 -1.80 7.77 -6.82
N THR A 183 -2.99 8.29 -7.10
CA THR A 183 -4.14 7.58 -7.67
C THR A 183 -4.78 8.44 -8.75
N LEU A 184 -5.71 7.87 -9.52
CA LEU A 184 -6.47 8.64 -10.52
C LEU A 184 -7.28 9.79 -9.88
N GLN A 185 -7.64 9.67 -8.60
CA GLN A 185 -8.35 10.69 -7.83
C GLN A 185 -7.41 11.69 -7.13
N ASN A 186 -6.22 11.27 -6.68
CA ASN A 186 -5.33 12.09 -5.86
C ASN A 186 -3.87 12.00 -6.34
N THR A 187 -3.27 13.16 -6.63
CA THR A 187 -1.94 13.34 -7.20
C THR A 187 -0.97 14.05 -6.26
N GLN A 188 -1.33 14.24 -4.98
CA GLN A 188 -0.53 15.04 -4.05
C GLN A 188 0.86 14.47 -3.76
N ALA A 189 1.08 13.15 -3.85
CA ALA A 189 2.43 12.60 -3.78
C ALA A 189 3.33 13.18 -4.88
N GLU A 190 2.82 13.31 -6.10
CA GLU A 190 3.55 13.89 -7.24
C GLU A 190 3.66 15.41 -7.14
N THR A 191 2.54 16.10 -6.91
CA THR A 191 2.49 17.57 -6.98
C THR A 191 3.11 18.27 -5.77
N ARG A 192 3.13 17.60 -4.60
CA ARG A 192 3.63 18.18 -3.34
C ARG A 192 4.74 17.34 -2.69
N GLY A 193 4.66 16.02 -2.77
CA GLY A 193 5.51 15.10 -2.00
C GLY A 193 6.91 14.89 -2.56
N PHE A 194 7.04 14.42 -3.81
CA PHE A 194 8.31 13.92 -4.35
C PHE A 194 9.45 14.95 -4.30
N ASN A 195 9.18 16.22 -4.60
CA ASN A 195 10.19 17.28 -4.47
C ASN A 195 10.72 17.42 -3.03
N ARG A 196 9.83 17.33 -2.04
CA ARG A 196 10.19 17.46 -0.62
C ARG A 196 10.92 16.23 -0.11
N PHE A 197 10.49 15.04 -0.52
CA PHE A 197 11.18 13.79 -0.20
C PHE A 197 12.61 13.78 -0.78
N ARG A 198 12.78 14.18 -2.05
CA ARG A 198 14.11 14.36 -2.66
C ARG A 198 14.96 15.38 -1.91
N ALA A 199 14.39 16.51 -1.52
CA ALA A 199 15.10 17.54 -0.75
C ALA A 199 15.56 17.02 0.63
N ALA A 200 14.81 16.10 1.24
CA ALA A 200 15.17 15.42 2.47
C ALA A 200 16.16 14.23 2.27
N GLY A 201 16.60 13.97 1.03
CA GLY A 201 17.55 12.91 0.70
C GLY A 201 16.93 11.52 0.49
N VAL A 202 15.61 11.40 0.41
CA VAL A 202 14.91 10.13 0.13
C VAL A 202 15.15 9.71 -1.31
N ASN A 203 15.47 8.43 -1.54
CA ASN A 203 15.79 7.90 -2.87
C ASN A 203 14.70 6.97 -3.45
N SER A 204 13.72 6.55 -2.65
CA SER A 204 12.61 5.72 -3.12
C SER A 204 11.29 6.05 -2.46
N VAL A 205 10.20 5.97 -3.23
CA VAL A 205 8.84 6.14 -2.71
C VAL A 205 7.94 4.98 -3.13
N PHE A 206 7.29 4.35 -2.17
CA PHE A 206 6.27 3.35 -2.41
C PHE A 206 4.89 3.96 -2.26
N CYS A 207 4.13 4.02 -3.35
CA CYS A 207 2.77 4.54 -3.35
C CYS A 207 1.78 3.39 -3.21
N SER A 208 1.07 3.33 -2.10
CA SER A 208 0.12 2.25 -1.81
C SER A 208 -1.32 2.67 -2.08
N SER A 209 -2.20 1.67 -2.25
CA SER A 209 -3.64 1.85 -2.50
C SER A 209 -3.95 2.64 -3.80
N PRO A 210 -3.50 2.15 -4.97
CA PRO A 210 -3.70 2.83 -6.26
C PRO A 210 -5.17 3.03 -6.64
N LEU A 211 -6.06 2.19 -6.09
CA LEU A 211 -7.51 2.27 -6.27
C LEU A 211 -8.20 3.22 -5.28
N ALA A 212 -7.45 4.10 -4.63
CA ALA A 212 -7.92 4.95 -3.52
C ALA A 212 -8.72 4.13 -2.50
N VAL A 213 -8.08 3.07 -1.99
CA VAL A 213 -8.64 2.21 -0.94
C VAL A 213 -9.96 1.51 -1.35
N GLY A 214 -10.07 1.18 -2.64
CA GLY A 214 -11.25 0.49 -3.18
C GLY A 214 -12.39 1.42 -3.60
N LEU A 215 -12.16 2.73 -3.60
CA LEU A 215 -13.09 3.73 -4.14
C LEU A 215 -13.18 3.67 -5.68
N LEU A 216 -12.06 3.46 -6.36
CA LEU A 216 -11.96 3.52 -7.82
C LEU A 216 -12.23 2.15 -8.47
N ARG A 217 -13.44 1.61 -8.27
CA ARG A 217 -13.88 0.35 -8.87
C ARG A 217 -15.39 0.31 -9.06
N THR A 218 -15.86 -0.60 -9.90
CA THR A 218 -17.29 -0.93 -10.00
C THR A 218 -17.77 -1.64 -8.73
N GLY A 219 -19.00 -1.34 -8.30
CA GLY A 219 -19.62 -1.93 -7.11
C GLY A 219 -19.31 -1.22 -5.78
N GLY A 220 -18.72 -0.02 -5.82
CA GLY A 220 -18.49 0.82 -4.63
C GLY A 220 -17.35 0.33 -3.73
N ILE A 221 -17.19 0.89 -2.53
CA ILE A 221 -16.13 0.48 -1.60
C ILE A 221 -16.46 -0.90 -1.01
N PRO A 222 -15.52 -1.86 -0.95
CA PRO A 222 -15.77 -3.14 -0.29
C PRO A 222 -16.11 -2.93 1.19
N LEU A 223 -17.23 -3.49 1.64
CA LEU A 223 -17.58 -3.53 3.06
C LEU A 223 -16.95 -4.77 3.69
N GLY A 224 -15.96 -4.54 4.55
CA GLY A 224 -15.32 -5.60 5.34
C GLY A 224 -16.03 -5.83 6.68
N LEU A 225 -15.40 -6.60 7.56
CA LEU A 225 -15.88 -6.80 8.94
C LEU A 225 -15.99 -5.50 9.73
N THR A 226 -15.23 -4.47 9.34
CA THR A 226 -15.22 -3.14 9.95
C THR A 226 -16.33 -2.21 9.43
N GLY A 227 -17.22 -2.69 8.56
CA GLY A 227 -18.35 -1.91 8.03
C GLY A 227 -17.93 -0.80 7.07
N ASP A 228 -18.68 0.31 7.06
CA ASP A 228 -18.36 1.48 6.23
C ASP A 228 -17.40 2.43 6.95
N TRP A 229 -16.10 2.17 6.82
CA TRP A 229 -15.02 2.92 7.48
C TRP A 229 -14.32 3.92 6.57
N HIS A 230 -14.56 3.86 5.26
CA HIS A 230 -13.74 4.57 4.29
C HIS A 230 -13.89 6.10 4.41
N PRO A 231 -12.79 6.88 4.36
CA PRO A 231 -12.83 8.31 4.71
C PRO A 231 -13.49 9.21 3.66
N ALA A 232 -13.72 8.71 2.44
CA ALA A 232 -14.38 9.48 1.37
C ALA A 232 -15.80 9.92 1.79
N PRO A 233 -16.14 11.21 1.64
CA PRO A 233 -17.49 11.70 1.85
C PRO A 233 -18.45 11.20 0.77
N GLN A 234 -19.76 11.29 1.03
CA GLN A 234 -20.80 10.76 0.14
C GLN A 234 -20.75 11.33 -1.28
N GLY A 235 -20.42 12.62 -1.44
CA GLY A 235 -20.29 13.24 -2.76
C GLY A 235 -19.15 12.64 -3.59
N LEU A 236 -17.98 12.39 -2.98
CA LEU A 236 -16.87 11.71 -3.65
C LEU A 236 -17.22 10.27 -4.02
N ARG A 237 -17.92 9.56 -3.12
CA ARG A 237 -18.39 8.20 -3.39
C ARG A 237 -19.37 8.17 -4.57
N ALA A 238 -20.29 9.12 -4.65
CA ALA A 238 -21.22 9.25 -5.75
C ALA A 238 -20.49 9.53 -7.07
N ALA A 239 -19.55 10.50 -7.08
CA ALA A 239 -18.76 10.81 -8.27
C ALA A 239 -17.93 9.61 -8.76
N ALA A 240 -17.33 8.84 -7.84
CA ALA A 240 -16.61 7.62 -8.18
C ALA A 240 -17.53 6.52 -8.74
N ALA A 241 -18.73 6.37 -8.17
CA ALA A 241 -19.73 5.43 -8.66
C ALA A 241 -20.22 5.81 -10.07
N GLU A 242 -20.53 7.08 -10.30
CA GLU A 242 -20.90 7.59 -11.63
C GLU A 242 -19.77 7.36 -12.65
N ALA A 243 -18.51 7.60 -12.26
CA ALA A 243 -17.37 7.32 -13.12
C ALA A 243 -17.22 5.83 -13.44
N ALA A 244 -17.49 4.94 -12.48
CA ALA A 244 -17.49 3.49 -12.70
C ALA A 244 -18.58 3.09 -13.69
N GLU A 245 -19.83 3.56 -13.50
CA GLU A 245 -20.94 3.29 -14.42
C GLU A 245 -20.68 3.85 -15.83
N TRP A 246 -20.00 5.00 -15.93
CA TRP A 246 -19.62 5.55 -17.21
C TRP A 246 -18.55 4.70 -17.90
N MET A 247 -17.55 4.22 -17.15
CA MET A 247 -16.53 3.29 -17.66
C MET A 247 -17.14 1.96 -18.12
N ASP A 248 -18.11 1.41 -17.39
CA ASP A 248 -18.81 0.18 -17.79
C ASP A 248 -19.54 0.34 -19.14
N LYS A 249 -20.00 1.57 -19.47
CA LYS A 249 -20.72 1.88 -20.72
C LYS A 249 -19.81 2.32 -21.87
N HIS A 250 -18.68 2.98 -21.57
CA HIS A 250 -17.87 3.69 -22.58
C HIS A 250 -16.38 3.30 -22.59
N GLY A 251 -15.90 2.56 -21.59
CA GLY A 251 -14.50 2.15 -21.43
C GLY A 251 -14.06 1.02 -22.35
N GLY A 252 -15.00 0.38 -23.06
CA GLY A 252 -14.72 -0.79 -23.87
C GLY A 252 -14.27 -1.96 -23.01
N GLU A 253 -13.02 -2.38 -23.17
CA GLU A 253 -12.40 -3.44 -22.36
C GLU A 253 -11.76 -2.91 -21.06
N GLU A 254 -11.63 -1.60 -20.89
CA GLU A 254 -11.04 -1.01 -19.68
C GLU A 254 -12.13 -0.77 -18.62
N SER A 255 -11.92 -1.31 -17.43
CA SER A 255 -12.71 -0.98 -16.23
C SER A 255 -12.11 0.21 -15.48
N LEU A 256 -12.88 0.86 -14.60
CA LEU A 256 -12.34 1.91 -13.74
C LEU A 256 -11.18 1.41 -12.86
N CYS A 257 -11.28 0.16 -12.36
CA CYS A 257 -10.24 -0.47 -11.56
C CYS A 257 -8.93 -0.63 -12.35
N SER A 258 -9.01 -1.19 -13.56
CA SER A 258 -7.87 -1.37 -14.46
C SER A 258 -7.23 -0.02 -14.82
N LEU A 259 -8.04 0.96 -15.20
CA LEU A 259 -7.58 2.30 -15.56
C LEU A 259 -6.90 3.03 -14.40
N ALA A 260 -7.46 2.95 -13.17
CA ALA A 260 -6.88 3.58 -11.99
C ALA A 260 -5.54 2.94 -11.58
N MET A 261 -5.45 1.61 -11.66
CA MET A 261 -4.22 0.86 -11.44
C MET A 261 -3.14 1.24 -12.45
N GLN A 262 -3.49 1.26 -13.73
CA GLN A 262 -2.61 1.70 -14.82
C GLN A 262 -2.13 3.14 -14.62
N TYR A 263 -3.03 4.06 -14.26
CA TYR A 263 -2.68 5.46 -13.97
C TYR A 263 -1.61 5.57 -12.89
N ALA A 264 -1.76 4.84 -11.77
CA ALA A 264 -0.79 4.86 -10.68
C ALA A 264 0.59 4.33 -11.14
N VAL A 265 0.62 3.22 -11.87
CA VAL A 265 1.87 2.65 -12.44
C VAL A 265 2.54 3.62 -13.41
N VAL A 266 1.76 4.25 -14.30
CA VAL A 266 2.27 5.25 -15.26
C VAL A 266 2.86 6.43 -14.51
N LYS A 267 2.14 7.00 -13.54
CA LYS A 267 2.60 8.13 -12.74
C LYS A 267 3.84 7.81 -11.92
N ALA A 268 3.90 6.62 -11.32
CA ALA A 268 5.08 6.15 -10.62
C ALA A 268 6.29 6.12 -11.58
N LYS A 269 6.14 5.47 -12.74
CA LYS A 269 7.22 5.32 -13.72
C LYS A 269 7.68 6.65 -14.32
N GLN A 270 6.76 7.59 -14.59
CA GLN A 270 7.08 8.93 -15.09
C GLN A 270 7.91 9.75 -14.09
N ASN A 271 7.79 9.47 -12.80
CA ASN A 271 8.51 10.18 -11.73
C ASN A 271 9.82 9.50 -11.33
N CYS A 272 10.16 8.35 -11.93
CA CYS A 272 11.46 7.71 -11.75
C CYS A 272 12.58 8.49 -12.43
N THR A 273 13.72 8.58 -11.76
CA THR A 273 15.01 9.10 -12.27
C THR A 273 16.12 8.13 -11.85
N PRO A 274 17.37 8.26 -12.35
CA PRO A 274 18.47 7.40 -11.92
C PRO A 274 18.75 7.38 -10.41
N SER A 275 18.36 8.44 -9.68
CA SER A 275 18.58 8.59 -8.24
C SER A 275 17.30 8.63 -7.41
N PHE A 276 16.12 8.44 -8.01
CA PHE A 276 14.84 8.50 -7.33
C PHE A 276 13.84 7.53 -7.96
N SER A 277 13.36 6.56 -7.21
CA SER A 277 12.47 5.52 -7.71
C SER A 277 11.07 5.64 -7.10
N VAL A 278 10.03 5.30 -7.86
CA VAL A 278 8.66 5.26 -7.39
C VAL A 278 8.02 3.92 -7.79
N SER A 279 7.46 3.22 -6.81
CA SER A 279 6.85 1.90 -6.97
C SER A 279 5.39 1.92 -6.51
N THR A 280 4.56 1.00 -7.03
CA THR A 280 3.16 0.89 -6.64
C THR A 280 2.95 -0.34 -5.75
N ILE A 281 2.39 -0.17 -4.55
CA ILE A 281 1.96 -1.28 -3.68
C ILE A 281 0.48 -1.56 -3.93
N THR A 282 0.14 -2.78 -4.28
CA THR A 282 -1.25 -3.20 -4.53
C THR A 282 -1.80 -4.11 -3.46
N GLY A 283 -3.11 -4.00 -3.22
CA GLY A 283 -3.83 -4.98 -2.38
C GLY A 283 -4.00 -6.28 -3.15
N ILE A 284 -3.68 -7.40 -2.50
CA ILE A 284 -3.90 -8.75 -3.01
C ILE A 284 -4.53 -9.57 -1.89
N SER A 285 -5.66 -10.21 -2.20
CA SER A 285 -6.34 -11.14 -1.29
C SER A 285 -6.49 -12.54 -1.90
N ASN A 286 -6.37 -12.66 -3.23
CA ASN A 286 -6.50 -13.91 -3.97
C ASN A 286 -5.66 -13.87 -5.26
N LEU A 287 -5.59 -15.00 -5.98
CA LEU A 287 -4.84 -15.12 -7.24
C LEU A 287 -5.34 -14.19 -8.35
N SER A 288 -6.66 -13.98 -8.45
CA SER A 288 -7.23 -13.12 -9.49
C SER A 288 -6.80 -11.66 -9.30
N ASP A 289 -6.81 -11.15 -8.06
CA ASP A 289 -6.31 -9.80 -7.76
C ASP A 289 -4.86 -9.62 -8.22
N LEU A 290 -3.99 -10.60 -7.92
CA LEU A 290 -2.59 -10.59 -8.32
C LEU A 290 -2.45 -10.56 -9.85
N GLU A 291 -3.14 -11.45 -10.55
CA GLU A 291 -3.04 -11.56 -12.01
C GLU A 291 -3.61 -10.33 -12.73
N GLN A 292 -4.72 -9.79 -12.23
CA GLN A 292 -5.31 -8.55 -12.74
C GLN A 292 -4.38 -7.35 -12.51
N ASN A 293 -3.74 -7.26 -11.34
CA ASN A 293 -2.76 -6.22 -11.04
C ASN A 293 -1.56 -6.28 -12.00
N VAL A 294 -0.99 -7.48 -12.22
CA VAL A 294 0.12 -7.68 -13.15
C VAL A 294 -0.31 -7.38 -14.58
N PHE A 295 -1.49 -7.85 -14.99
CA PHE A 295 -2.05 -7.57 -16.32
C PHE A 295 -2.19 -6.06 -16.55
N ALA A 296 -2.78 -5.34 -15.59
CA ALA A 296 -2.90 -3.88 -15.67
C ALA A 296 -1.55 -3.18 -15.82
N ALA A 297 -0.51 -3.60 -15.07
CA ALA A 297 0.82 -3.04 -15.22
C ALA A 297 1.44 -3.35 -16.60
N LYS A 298 1.34 -4.60 -17.08
CA LYS A 298 1.82 -5.02 -18.41
C LYS A 298 1.12 -4.30 -19.56
N ARG A 299 -0.09 -3.79 -19.36
CA ARG A 299 -0.82 -3.02 -20.39
C ARG A 299 -0.18 -1.66 -20.66
N VAL A 300 0.53 -1.07 -19.71
CA VAL A 300 1.13 0.28 -19.83
C VAL A 300 2.65 0.29 -19.79
N LEU A 301 3.25 -0.86 -19.52
CA LEU A 301 4.69 -1.09 -19.57
C LEU A 301 5.04 -1.99 -20.75
N LYS A 302 6.25 -1.87 -21.26
CA LYS A 302 6.80 -2.76 -22.29
C LYS A 302 8.00 -3.52 -21.75
N ALA A 303 8.10 -4.79 -22.14
CA ALA A 303 9.23 -5.65 -21.83
C ALA A 303 10.40 -5.43 -22.79
N ALA A 304 11.61 -5.73 -22.33
CA ALA A 304 12.73 -5.99 -23.23
C ALA A 304 12.57 -7.39 -23.86
N GLY A 305 12.01 -7.44 -25.08
CA GLY A 305 11.76 -8.71 -25.79
C GLY A 305 10.50 -9.45 -25.31
N ASP A 306 10.43 -10.75 -25.61
CA ASP A 306 9.26 -11.60 -25.35
C ASP A 306 9.29 -12.21 -23.93
N SER A 307 9.23 -11.37 -22.90
CA SER A 307 9.21 -11.83 -21.50
C SER A 307 7.82 -11.81 -20.87
N GLU A 308 7.55 -12.85 -20.09
CA GLU A 308 6.36 -12.94 -19.23
C GLU A 308 6.60 -12.44 -17.80
N SER A 309 7.84 -12.17 -17.40
CA SER A 309 8.16 -11.67 -16.07
C SER A 309 8.06 -10.15 -16.03
N LEU A 310 7.32 -9.60 -15.07
CA LEU A 310 7.19 -8.16 -14.87
C LEU A 310 8.54 -7.48 -14.54
N LEU A 311 9.56 -8.24 -14.11
CA LEU A 311 10.92 -7.72 -13.91
C LEU A 311 11.52 -7.13 -15.19
N ASP A 312 11.10 -7.61 -16.36
CA ASP A 312 11.61 -7.17 -17.65
C ASP A 312 10.80 -5.99 -18.23
N TYR A 313 9.67 -5.64 -17.61
CA TYR A 313 8.78 -4.54 -17.99
C TYR A 313 9.30 -3.21 -17.41
N THR A 314 10.34 -2.70 -18.04
CA THR A 314 11.17 -1.62 -17.48
C THR A 314 10.90 -0.25 -18.08
N GLU A 315 10.08 -0.14 -19.12
CA GLU A 315 9.78 1.12 -19.82
C GLU A 315 8.27 1.31 -20.00
N LEU A 316 7.82 2.55 -20.17
CA LEU A 316 6.43 2.83 -20.55
C LEU A 316 6.19 2.47 -22.01
N ASP A 317 5.03 1.87 -22.28
CA ASP A 317 4.48 1.79 -23.63
C ASP A 317 3.75 3.10 -23.95
N SER A 318 4.45 4.05 -24.58
CA SER A 318 3.91 5.38 -24.86
C SER A 318 2.61 5.36 -25.67
N GLN A 319 2.48 4.45 -26.65
CA GLN A 319 1.29 4.36 -27.48
C GLN A 319 0.10 3.84 -26.65
N SER A 320 0.35 2.80 -25.85
CA SER A 320 -0.67 2.25 -24.96
C SER A 320 -1.10 3.29 -23.91
N VAL A 321 -0.16 4.02 -23.32
CA VAL A 321 -0.45 5.11 -22.38
C VAL A 321 -1.28 6.22 -23.05
N GLU A 322 -0.90 6.67 -24.24
CA GLU A 322 -1.59 7.73 -24.98
C GLU A 322 -3.05 7.38 -25.28
N SER A 323 -3.32 6.12 -25.66
CA SER A 323 -4.68 5.66 -25.96
C SER A 323 -5.65 5.69 -24.77
N ARG A 324 -5.15 5.83 -23.53
CA ARG A 324 -5.94 5.89 -22.30
C ARG A 324 -6.12 7.29 -21.74
N LEU A 325 -5.37 8.27 -22.24
CA LEU A 325 -5.38 9.64 -21.69
C LEU A 325 -6.80 10.21 -21.68
N ALA A 326 -7.55 10.05 -22.77
CA ALA A 326 -8.93 10.52 -22.85
C ALA A 326 -9.86 9.89 -21.80
N LEU A 327 -9.68 8.60 -21.48
CA LEU A 327 -10.45 7.93 -20.43
C LEU A 327 -10.06 8.47 -19.04
N CYS A 328 -8.76 8.60 -18.77
CA CYS A 328 -8.26 9.17 -17.53
C CYS A 328 -8.76 10.61 -17.31
N GLU A 329 -8.68 11.46 -18.33
CA GLU A 329 -9.18 12.84 -18.30
C GLU A 329 -10.68 12.87 -18.08
N ARG A 330 -11.43 12.01 -18.75
CA ARG A 330 -12.88 11.93 -18.59
C ARG A 330 -13.28 11.52 -17.18
N VAL A 331 -12.66 10.47 -16.62
CA VAL A 331 -12.92 10.05 -15.24
C VAL A 331 -12.54 11.17 -14.26
N ARG A 332 -11.40 11.83 -14.46
CA ARG A 332 -10.98 12.95 -13.62
C ARG A 332 -11.96 14.13 -13.69
N LEU A 333 -12.51 14.45 -14.87
CA LEU A 333 -13.56 15.46 -15.02
C LEU A 333 -14.83 15.09 -14.25
N MET A 334 -15.20 13.79 -14.22
CA MET A 334 -16.36 13.31 -13.45
C MET A 334 -16.12 13.38 -11.94
N LEU A 335 -14.88 13.15 -11.48
CA LEU A 335 -14.51 13.38 -10.08
C LEU A 335 -14.59 14.87 -9.70
N GLY A 336 -14.37 15.78 -10.65
CA GLY A 336 -14.65 17.20 -10.50
C GLY A 336 -13.95 17.86 -9.30
N GLU A 337 -14.73 18.45 -8.40
CA GLU A 337 -14.23 19.11 -7.18
C GLU A 337 -13.55 18.13 -6.19
N TRP A 338 -13.74 16.82 -6.37
CA TRP A 338 -13.14 15.80 -5.53
C TRP A 338 -11.75 15.36 -5.96
N LEU A 339 -11.22 15.92 -7.06
CA LEU A 339 -9.81 15.72 -7.42
C LEU A 339 -8.90 16.26 -6.31
N ASP A 340 -7.91 15.45 -5.94
CA ASP A 340 -6.96 15.72 -4.86
C ASP A 340 -7.61 15.98 -3.49
N TYR A 341 -8.88 15.58 -3.30
CA TYR A 341 -9.53 15.61 -1.99
C TYR A 341 -8.71 14.81 -0.97
N ASP A 342 -8.43 15.47 0.15
CA ASP A 342 -7.54 15.02 1.21
C ASP A 342 -8.36 14.47 2.40
N PHE A 343 -8.05 13.23 2.82
CA PHE A 343 -8.70 12.54 3.92
C PHE A 343 -8.24 12.99 5.31
N THR A 344 -7.25 13.90 5.42
CA THR A 344 -6.81 14.47 6.71
C THR A 344 -7.88 15.34 7.39
N GLY A 345 -9.03 15.55 6.75
CA GLY A 345 -10.11 16.39 7.29
C GLY A 345 -9.87 17.89 7.13
N LYS A 346 -8.79 18.30 6.46
CA LYS A 346 -8.63 19.68 5.96
C LYS A 346 -9.68 19.88 4.87
N LYS A 347 -10.81 20.51 5.21
CA LYS A 347 -11.92 20.75 4.28
C LYS A 347 -11.38 21.27 2.94
N PRO A 348 -11.89 20.77 1.79
CA PRO A 348 -11.58 21.37 0.50
C PRO A 348 -11.94 22.86 0.60
N LYS A 349 -11.03 23.73 0.15
CA LYS A 349 -11.33 25.16 0.02
C LYS A 349 -12.40 25.28 -1.06
N THR A 350 -13.66 25.28 -0.68
CA THR A 350 -14.75 25.72 -1.56
C THR A 350 -14.52 27.20 -1.86
N LEU A 351 -14.83 27.61 -3.08
CA LEU A 351 -14.67 28.99 -3.54
C LEU A 351 -15.48 30.00 -2.71
N ASP A 352 -16.46 29.54 -1.95
CA ASP A 352 -17.26 30.37 -1.06
C ASP A 352 -17.15 29.81 0.37
N GLY A 353 -16.49 30.59 1.22
CA GLY A 353 -16.14 30.18 2.58
C GLY A 353 -17.30 30.35 3.56
N GLU A 354 -17.91 29.25 4.00
CA GLU A 354 -18.62 29.18 5.28
C GLU A 354 -18.39 27.83 5.98
N SER A 355 -17.91 27.90 7.23
CA SER A 355 -17.57 26.73 8.04
C SER A 355 -18.77 26.21 8.84
N ALA A 356 -19.31 25.04 8.47
CA ALA A 356 -20.25 24.31 9.32
C ALA A 356 -19.55 23.46 10.40
N ARG A 357 -20.21 23.38 11.56
CA ARG A 357 -19.75 22.89 12.88
C ARG A 357 -19.38 21.39 12.94
N GLU A 358 -18.51 21.08 13.89
CA GLU A 358 -17.98 19.77 14.30
C GLU A 358 -19.07 18.69 14.49
N VAL A 359 -18.86 17.51 13.90
CA VAL A 359 -19.60 16.28 14.24
C VAL A 359 -18.62 15.30 14.86
N LYS A 360 -18.82 14.99 16.14
CA LYS A 360 -18.13 13.89 16.84
C LYS A 360 -18.50 12.56 16.19
N MET A 361 -17.49 11.76 15.84
CA MET A 361 -17.68 10.36 15.44
C MET A 361 -18.19 9.53 16.64
N PRO A 362 -19.22 8.70 16.49
CA PRO A 362 -19.61 7.76 17.54
C PRO A 362 -18.62 6.59 17.56
N GLY A 363 -18.07 6.31 18.75
CA GLY A 363 -17.14 5.22 18.98
C GLY A 363 -17.76 3.85 18.67
N ALA A 364 -16.96 2.98 18.06
CA ALA A 364 -17.31 1.58 17.85
C ALA A 364 -17.60 0.91 19.20
N VAL A 365 -18.70 0.17 19.24
CA VAL A 365 -19.19 -0.55 20.41
C VAL A 365 -18.22 -1.68 20.77
N ASN A 366 -17.74 -1.67 22.02
CA ASN A 366 -16.99 -2.77 22.63
C ASN A 366 -17.84 -4.04 22.61
N ILE A 367 -17.47 -5.05 21.82
CA ILE A 367 -18.00 -6.40 21.96
C ILE A 367 -17.09 -7.13 22.94
N ALA A 368 -17.43 -7.01 24.23
CA ALA A 368 -16.86 -7.87 25.25
C ALA A 368 -17.33 -9.32 25.05
N ALA A 369 -16.43 -10.25 25.34
CA ALA A 369 -16.58 -11.70 25.22
C ALA A 369 -17.97 -12.23 25.60
N ALA A 370 -18.58 -12.97 24.69
CA ALA A 370 -19.69 -13.86 24.99
C ALA A 370 -19.17 -15.31 24.98
N ASP A 371 -19.50 -15.99 26.07
CA ASP A 371 -19.03 -17.30 26.50
C ASP A 371 -19.30 -18.42 25.49
N ASP A 372 -18.32 -19.31 25.40
CA ASP A 372 -18.33 -20.54 24.63
C ASP A 372 -19.27 -21.56 25.31
N ARG A 373 -20.53 -21.61 24.87
CA ARG A 373 -21.51 -22.69 25.06
C ARG A 373 -22.88 -22.24 24.52
N ASP A 374 -23.14 -22.47 23.22
CA ASP A 374 -24.48 -22.78 22.65
C ASP A 374 -24.56 -22.65 21.12
N LEU A 375 -23.59 -23.19 20.37
CA LEU A 375 -23.73 -23.40 18.93
C LEU A 375 -23.43 -24.86 18.55
N LYS A 376 -24.25 -25.76 19.10
CA LYS A 376 -24.50 -27.10 18.53
C LYS A 376 -26.00 -27.29 18.42
N GLN A 377 -26.61 -26.75 17.35
CA GLN A 377 -27.78 -27.30 16.65
C GLN A 377 -28.35 -26.25 15.68
N SER A 378 -27.96 -26.31 14.42
CA SER A 378 -28.90 -26.33 13.28
C SER A 378 -28.07 -26.39 11.99
N ALA A 379 -27.91 -27.61 11.49
CA ALA A 379 -27.50 -27.84 10.12
C ALA A 379 -28.69 -27.57 9.17
N ALA A 380 -28.33 -27.18 7.94
CA ALA A 380 -29.13 -27.24 6.71
C ALA A 380 -30.33 -26.30 6.60
N VAL A 381 -30.26 -25.32 5.69
CA VAL A 381 -30.99 -25.29 4.39
C VAL A 381 -30.32 -24.22 3.52
N GLY A 382 -29.96 -24.57 2.27
CA GLY A 382 -29.31 -23.65 1.33
C GLY A 382 -30.28 -22.70 0.61
N VAL A 383 -29.75 -21.96 -0.35
CA VAL A 383 -30.32 -21.69 -1.70
C VAL A 383 -29.43 -20.66 -2.43
N LEU A 384 -29.12 -20.99 -3.69
CA LEU A 384 -28.58 -20.10 -4.73
C LEU A 384 -29.41 -18.81 -4.87
N VAL A 385 -28.77 -17.65 -5.04
CA VAL A 385 -28.77 -16.81 -6.27
C VAL A 385 -27.54 -15.91 -6.22
#